data_AF-A0A3C0YQ32-F1
#
_entry.id   AF-A0A3C0YQ32-F1
#
_cell.length_a   1.000
_cell.length_b   1.000
_cell.length_c   1.000
_cell.angle_alpha   90.00
_cell.angle_beta   90.00
_cell.angle_gamma   90.00
#
_symmetry.space_group_name_H-M   'P 1'
#
loop_
_entity.id
_entity.type
_entity.pdbx_description
1 polymer ?
#
loop_
_entity_poly.entity_id
_entity_poly.type
_entity_poly.pdbx_seq_one_letter_code
_entity_poly.pdbx_strand_id
1 'polypeptide(L)' 'MKKASEKDYWETRLTLRPGRYCYRFVIDGKWQHDPSNANTEPNPYGELNSVLIVN' A
#
# COMPACT_ATOMS: atom_id res chain seq x y z
N MET A 1 -8.30 7.29 -0.92
CA MET A 1 -8.41 6.79 -2.31
C MET A 1 -9.79 7.14 -2.84
N LYS A 2 -9.97 7.23 -4.15
CA LYS A 2 -11.30 7.35 -4.77
C LYS A 2 -11.71 6.01 -5.37
N LYS A 3 -13.00 5.69 -5.33
CA LYS A 3 -13.54 4.57 -6.10
C LYS A 3 -13.37 4.91 -7.58
N ALA A 4 -12.81 4.00 -8.38
CA ALA A 4 -12.77 4.18 -9.82
C ALA A 4 -14.21 4.18 -10.35
N SER A 5 -14.58 5.18 -11.16
CA SER A 5 -15.99 5.42 -11.55
C SER A 5 -16.60 4.26 -12.34
N GLU A 6 -15.78 3.49 -13.04
CA GLU A 6 -16.23 2.45 -13.97
C GLU A 6 -15.79 1.04 -13.57
N LYS A 7 -14.99 0.90 -12.51
CA LYS A 7 -14.42 -0.39 -12.10
C LYS A 7 -14.50 -0.59 -10.60
N ASP A 8 -14.56 -1.84 -10.16
CA ASP A 8 -14.65 -2.19 -8.75
C ASP A 8 -13.28 -2.23 -8.06
N TYR A 9 -12.52 -1.15 -8.19
CA TYR A 9 -11.25 -0.96 -7.48
C TYR A 9 -11.08 0.48 -7.00
N TRP A 10 -10.18 0.64 -6.02
CA TRP A 10 -9.82 1.93 -5.44
C TRP A 10 -8.49 2.41 -6.01
N GLU A 11 -8.40 3.70 -6.35
CA GLU A 11 -7.16 4.27 -6.87
C GLU A 11 -6.80 5.61 -6.24
N THR A 12 -5.50 5.89 -6.27
CA THR A 12 -4.91 7.19 -6.02
C THR A 12 -3.63 7.31 -6.84
N ARG A 13 -3.21 8.54 -7.13
CA ARG A 13 -1.94 8.83 -7.82
C ARG A 13 -1.07 9.67 -6.91
N LEU A 14 0.18 9.26 -6.74
CA LEU A 14 1.16 9.95 -5.90
C LEU A 14 2.43 10.15 -6.71
N THR A 15 2.98 11.36 -6.68
CA THR A 15 4.32 11.64 -7.22
C THR A 15 5.33 11.42 -6.12
N LEU A 16 6.21 10.43 -6.29
CA LEU A 16 7.26 10.09 -5.32
C LEU A 16 8.64 10.36 -5.95
N ARG A 17 9.60 10.75 -5.11
CA ARG A 17 11.01 10.80 -5.52
C ARG A 17 11.59 9.38 -5.49
N PRO A 18 12.74 9.12 -6.11
CA PRO A 18 13.46 7.87 -5.91
C PRO A 18 13.69 7.59 -4.43
N GLY A 19 13.47 6.35 -4.00
CA GLY A 19 13.54 5.96 -2.61
C GLY A 19 12.78 4.67 -2.29
N ARG A 20 12.90 4.26 -1.03
CA ARG A 20 12.23 3.09 -0.45
C ARG A 20 11.08 3.54 0.44
N TYR A 21 9.88 3.08 0.14
CA TYR A 21 8.65 3.47 0.83
C TYR A 21 7.96 2.25 1.41
N CYS A 22 7.51 2.36 2.66
CA CYS A 22 6.69 1.35 3.31
C CYS A 22 5.25 1.86 3.39
N TYR A 23 4.28 1.02 3.03
CA TYR A 23 2.88 1.39 3.01
C TYR A 23 1.98 0.26 3.51
N ARG A 24 0.78 0.67 3.94
CA ARG A 24 -0.35 -0.19 4.30
C ARG A 24 -1.64 0.50 3.88
N PHE A 25 -2.69 -0.28 3.64
CA PHE A 25 -4.04 0.23 3.44
C PHE A 25 -4.84 0.16 4.74
N VAL A 26 -5.70 1.14 4.95
CA VAL A 26 -6.74 1.07 5.98
C VAL A 26 -8.06 0.77 5.26
N ILE A 27 -8.52 -0.48 5.37
CA ILE A 27 -9.77 -0.95 4.76
C ILE A 27 -10.74 -1.19 5.91
N ASP A 28 -11.86 -0.47 5.93
CA ASP A 28 -12.90 -0.56 6.96
C ASP A 28 -12.33 -0.45 8.40
N GLY A 29 -11.39 0.48 8.60
CA GLY A 29 -10.74 0.73 9.89
C GLY A 29 -9.66 -0.28 10.28
N LYS A 30 -9.37 -1.27 9.43
CA LYS A 30 -8.33 -2.29 9.68
C LYS A 30 -7.11 -2.05 8.80
N TRP A 31 -5.94 -2.04 9.43
CA TRP A 31 -4.68 -1.94 8.72
C TRP A 31 -4.33 -3.26 8.03
N GLN A 32 -3.99 -3.21 6.75
CA GLN A 32 -3.66 -4.39 5.95
C GLN A 32 -2.45 -4.08 5.07
N HIS A 33 -1.53 -5.04 4.93
CA HIS A 33 -0.55 -4.97 3.86
C HIS A 33 -1.25 -5.24 2.53
N ASP A 34 -0.61 -4.86 1.43
CA ASP A 34 -1.07 -5.20 0.09
C ASP A 34 -0.76 -6.67 -0.21
N PRO A 35 -1.77 -7.56 -0.29
CA PRO A 35 -1.54 -8.98 -0.54
C PRO A 35 -1.05 -9.26 -1.97
N SER A 36 -1.18 -8.29 -2.89
CA SER A 36 -0.71 -8.41 -4.27
C SER A 36 0.76 -7.98 -4.43
N ASN A 37 1.34 -7.31 -3.42
CA ASN A 37 2.74 -6.93 -3.43
C ASN A 37 3.57 -7.97 -2.67
N ALA A 38 4.40 -8.72 -3.41
CA ALA A 38 5.30 -9.72 -2.85
C ALA A 38 6.42 -9.12 -1.97
N ASN A 39 6.77 -7.84 -2.17
CA ASN A 39 7.80 -7.19 -1.38
C ASN A 39 7.19 -6.68 -0.07
N THR A 40 7.51 -7.35 1.02
CA THR A 40 7.01 -7.02 2.36
C THR A 40 8.13 -7.02 3.39
N GLU A 41 7.88 -6.38 4.53
CA GLU A 41 8.76 -6.41 5.70
C GLU A 41 7.95 -6.52 7.00
N PRO A 42 8.47 -7.16 8.05
CA PRO A 42 7.86 -7.12 9.38
C PRO A 42 7.80 -5.69 9.92
N ASN A 43 6.72 -5.35 10.60
CA ASN A 43 6.57 -4.10 11.34
C ASN A 43 6.62 -4.33 12.86
N PRO A 44 6.80 -3.26 13.67
CA PRO A 44 6.92 -3.38 15.14
C PRO A 44 5.68 -3.93 15.86
N TYR A 45 4.55 -4.08 15.17
CA TYR A 45 3.27 -4.56 15.72
C TYR A 45 3.02 -6.04 15.43
N GLY A 46 4.02 -6.76 14.88
CA GLY A 46 3.90 -8.18 14.55
C GLY A 46 3.14 -8.47 13.25
N GLU A 47 2.95 -7.45 12.41
CA GLU A 47 2.31 -7.57 11.10
C GLU A 47 3.31 -7.22 9.98
N LEU A 48 2.83 -7.17 8.72
CA LEU A 48 3.65 -6.80 7.57
C LEU A 48 3.33 -5.39 7.06
N ASN A 49 4.36 -4.70 6.56
CA ASN A 49 4.24 -3.58 5.63
C ASN A 49 4.50 -4.08 4.21
N SER A 50 3.90 -3.43 3.21
CA SER A 50 4.31 -3.57 1.82
C SER A 50 5.40 -2.57 1.48
N VAL A 51 6.39 -2.98 0.69
CA VAL A 51 7.55 -2.18 0.32
C VAL A 51 7.47 -1.81 -1.16
N LEU A 52 7.67 -0.53 -1.45
CA LEU A 52 7.77 0.02 -2.81
C LEU A 52 9.15 0.64 -2.99
N ILE A 53 9.85 0.22 -4.04
CA ILE A 53 11.11 0.84 -4.48
C ILE A 53 10.82 1.70 -5.71
N VAL A 54 11.12 2.98 -5.62
CA VAL A 54 11.06 3.94 -6.73
C VAL A 54 12.50 4.25 -7.14
N ASN A 55 12.83 4.05 -8.41
CA ASN A 55 14.15 4.29 -8.99
C ASN A 55 14.21 5.61 -9.76
#